data_AF-K8WZ14-F1
#
_entry.id   AF-K8WZ14-F1
#
_cell.length_a   1.000
_cell.length_b   1.000
_cell.length_c   1.000
_cell.angle_alpha   90.00
_cell.angle_beta   90.00
_cell.angle_gamma   90.00
#
_symmetry.space_group_name_H-M   'P 1'
#
loop_
_entity.id
_entity.type
_entity.pdbx_description
1 polymer ?
#
loop_
_entity_poly.entity_id
_entity_poly.type
_entity_poly.pdbx_seq_one_letter_code
_entity_poly.pdbx_strand_id
1 'polypeptide(L)' 'MDWELYKVRHFIENAFARIKHFRTISSRYDKLTRNDSSMVALSLINMWIPKYR' A
#
# COMPACT_ATOMS: atom_id res chain seq x y z
N MET A 1 -15.42 23.64 -2.53
CA MET A 1 -14.02 23.65 -2.99
C MET A 1 -13.19 22.59 -2.28
N ASP A 2 -13.44 22.31 -1.00
CA ASP A 2 -12.64 21.40 -0.16
C ASP A 2 -13.00 19.91 -0.30
N TRP A 3 -14.22 19.60 -0.75
CA TRP A 3 -14.70 18.23 -0.91
C TRP A 3 -13.91 17.41 -1.93
N GLU A 4 -13.58 18.01 -3.06
CA GLU A 4 -12.79 17.36 -4.12
C GLU A 4 -11.37 17.06 -3.62
N LEU A 5 -10.75 18.03 -2.93
CA LEU A 5 -9.42 17.86 -2.33
C LEU A 5 -9.43 16.82 -1.21
N TYR A 6 -10.47 16.80 -0.38
CA TYR A 6 -10.67 15.79 0.65
C TYR A 6 -10.78 14.39 0.05
N LYS A 7 -11.52 14.26 -1.06
CA LYS A 7 -11.69 12.98 -1.75
C LYS A 7 -10.38 12.45 -2.34
N VAL A 8 -9.56 13.34 -2.91
CA VAL A 8 -8.20 13.00 -3.38
C VAL A 8 -7.29 12.58 -2.22
N ARG A 9 -7.28 13.34 -1.11
CA ARG A 9 -6.51 12.98 0.09
C ARG A 9 -6.93 11.64 0.65
N HIS A 10 -8.23 11.40 0.76
CA HIS A 10 -8.77 10.15 1.25
C HIS A 10 -8.35 8.96 0.38
N PHE A 11 -8.37 9.11 -0.94
CA PHE A 11 -7.91 8.06 -1.86
C PHE A 11 -6.42 7.74 -1.67
N ILE A 12 -5.59 8.78 -1.53
CA ILE A 12 -4.15 8.66 -1.27
C ILE A 12 -3.90 7.98 0.09
N GLU A 13 -4.59 8.41 1.15
CA GLU A 13 -4.47 7.81 2.49
C GLU A 13 -4.88 6.35 2.51
N ASN A 14 -5.94 5.98 1.79
CA ASN A 14 -6.40 4.60 1.70
C ASN A 14 -5.37 3.71 0.97
N ALA A 15 -4.70 4.25 -0.06
CA ALA A 15 -3.59 3.56 -0.72
C ALA A 15 -2.40 3.37 0.24
N PHE A 16 -2.02 4.40 1.00
CA PHE A 16 -0.95 4.29 2.01
C PHE A 16 -1.30 3.33 3.15
N ALA A 17 -2.55 3.26 3.59
CA ALA A 17 -3.02 2.32 4.60
C ALA A 17 -2.84 0.87 4.14
N ARG A 18 -3.15 0.57 2.87
CA ARG A 18 -2.89 -0.76 2.27
C ARG A 18 -1.40 -1.10 2.28
N ILE A 19 -0.53 -0.18 1.87
CA ILE A 19 0.93 -0.40 1.84
C ILE A 19 1.48 -0.61 3.27
N LYS A 20 1.01 0.15 4.27
CA LYS A 20 1.41 -0.02 5.68
C LYS A 20 1.05 -1.41 6.22
N HIS A 21 -0.10 -1.96 5.81
CA HIS A 21 -0.50 -3.31 6.20
C HIS A 21 0.52 -4.38 5.76
N PHE A 22 1.06 -4.25 4.55
CA PHE A 22 2.13 -5.13 4.08
C PHE A 22 3.45 -4.85 4.81
N ARG A 23 3.82 -3.59 5.06
CA ARG A 23 5.04 -3.25 5.83
C ARG A 23 5.11 -3.91 7.21
N THR A 24 4.00 -3.99 7.94
CA THR A 24 3.94 -4.69 9.24
C THR A 24 4.25 -6.18 9.10
N ILE A 25 3.88 -6.80 7.98
CA ILE A 25 4.21 -8.19 7.67
C ILE A 25 5.71 -8.30 7.32
N SER A 26 6.29 -7.35 6.58
CA SER A 26 7.73 -7.34 6.22
C SER A 26 8.61 -7.28 7.46
N SER A 27 8.33 -6.33 8.35
CA SER A 27 9.09 -6.14 9.58
C SER A 27 8.99 -7.33 10.55
N ARG A 28 8.02 -8.23 10.37
CA ARG A 28 7.89 -9.45 11.18
C ARG A 28 8.67 -10.64 10.65
N TYR A 29 8.89 -10.74 9.33
CA TYR A 29 9.44 -11.97 8.73
C TYR A 29 10.93 -11.93 8.40
N ASP A 30 11.55 -10.78 8.15
CA ASP A 30 13.00 -10.59 8.33
C ASP A 30 13.39 -9.12 8.08
N LYS A 31 14.29 -8.56 8.91
CA LYS A 31 14.71 -7.15 8.90
C LYS A 31 15.71 -6.81 7.77
N LEU A 32 15.60 -7.44 6.61
CA LEU A 32 16.45 -7.14 5.46
C LEU A 32 15.74 -6.13 4.54
N THR A 33 16.42 -5.04 4.20
CA THR A 33 15.95 -3.99 3.27
C THR A 33 15.46 -4.55 1.92
N ARG A 34 15.95 -5.73 1.54
CA ARG A 34 15.53 -6.46 0.33
C ARG A 34 14.11 -7.04 0.45
N ASN A 35 13.73 -7.53 1.62
CA ASN A 35 12.40 -8.09 1.87
C ASN A 35 11.35 -6.97 1.94
N ASP A 36 11.71 -5.82 2.53
CA ASP A 36 10.86 -4.61 2.53
C ASP A 36 10.58 -4.11 1.11
N SER A 37 11.62 -3.98 0.29
CA SER A 37 11.47 -3.49 -1.09
C SER A 37 10.60 -4.44 -1.93
N SER A 38 10.82 -5.76 -1.77
CA SER A 38 10.02 -6.80 -2.45
C SER A 38 8.56 -6.76 -2.02
N MET A 39 8.28 -6.50 -0.74
CA MET A 39 6.92 -6.44 -0.22
C MET A 39 6.16 -5.18 -0.63
N VAL A 40 6.86 -4.03 -0.73
CA VAL A 40 6.26 -2.81 -1.31
C VAL A 40 5.91 -3.05 -2.78
N ALA A 41 6.80 -3.69 -3.54
CA ALA A 41 6.53 -4.05 -4.94
C ALA A 41 5.31 -4.99 -5.06
N LEU A 42 5.22 -6.03 -4.23
CA LEU A 42 4.06 -6.94 -4.19
C LEU A 42 2.76 -6.22 -3.80
N SER A 43 2.81 -5.28 -2.85
CA SER A 43 1.64 -4.47 -2.47
C SER A 43 1.14 -3.61 -3.65
N LEU A 44 2.05 -3.02 -4.42
CA LEU A 44 1.70 -2.23 -5.60
C LEU A 44 1.13 -3.11 -6.72
N ILE A 45 1.73 -4.28 -6.96
CA ILE A 45 1.24 -5.26 -7.94
C ILE A 45 -0.19 -5.71 -7.55
N ASN A 46 -0.44 -6.05 -6.29
CA ASN A 46 -1.77 -6.42 -5.79
C ASN A 46 -2.77 -5.25 -5.76
N MET A 47 -2.31 -4.01 -5.80
CA MET A 47 -3.18 -2.84 -6.00
C MET A 47 -3.55 -2.66 -7.48
N TRP A 48 -2.61 -2.97 -8.39
CA TRP A 48 -2.77 -2.79 -9.83
C TRP A 48 -3.55 -3.90 -10.52
N ILE A 49 -3.49 -5.13 -10.00
CA ILE A 49 -4.25 -6.25 -10.57
C ILE A 49 -5.76 -5.96 -10.40
N PRO A 50 -6.53 -5.87 -11.50
CA PRO A 50 -7.98 -5.75 -11.41
C PRO A 50 -8.50 -7.01 -10.73
N LYS A 51 -9.03 -6.86 -9.52
CA LYS A 51 -9.75 -7.97 -8.88
C LYS A 51 -11.03 -8.17 -9.66
N TYR A 52 -11.04 -9.17 -10.53
CA TYR A 52 -12.28 -9.69 -11.10
C TYR A 52 -13.14 -10.15 -9.91
N ARG A 53 -14.22 -9.41 -9.67
CA ARG A 53 -15.28 -9.80 -8.74
C ARG A 53 -16.39 -10.43 -9.55
#